data_AF-A0A351J432-F1
#
_entry.id   AF-A0A351J432-F1
#
_cell.length_a   1.000
_cell.length_b   1.000
_cell.length_c   1.000
_cell.angle_alpha   90.00
_cell.angle_beta   90.00
_cell.angle_gamma   90.00
#
_symmetry.space_group_name_H-M   'P 1'
#
loop_
_entity.id
_entity.type
_entity.pdbx_description
1 polymer ?
#
loop_
_entity_poly.entity_id
_entity_poly.type
_entity_poly.pdbx_seq_one_letter_code
_entity_poly.pdbx_strand_id
1 'polypeptide(L)'
;MFETPFWKQPLSLWDDMQTVGLRSTYVASAFAAPIMINQNDGLIVNISYYAGRKHMSNVAYGVCKAAVDRLTADTAFELKDHGVTVISLYPGLVRTESVMRNKDCFDLSNSESPQFIGRCVAALAGDSNRHSETGKILIAAEVAQKYGFTDIDGKQPKSLREQLW
;
A
#
# COMPACT_ATOMS: atom_id res chain seq x y z
N MET A 1 -20.08 -1.37 -11.32
CA MET A 1 -19.01 -2.27 -10.85
C MET A 1 -18.77 -2.15 -9.35
N PHE A 2 -18.70 -0.94 -8.77
CA PHE A 2 -18.56 -0.76 -7.32
C PHE A 2 -19.85 -0.97 -6.51
N GLU A 3 -21.02 -0.72 -7.09
CA GLU A 3 -22.31 -0.82 -6.36
C GLU A 3 -23.03 -2.16 -6.54
N THR A 4 -22.48 -3.08 -7.34
CA THR A 4 -23.09 -4.39 -7.54
C THR A 4 -22.81 -5.25 -6.30
N PRO A 5 -23.86 -5.79 -5.62
CA PRO A 5 -23.66 -6.55 -4.40
C PRO A 5 -22.84 -7.81 -4.64
N PHE A 6 -22.09 -8.26 -3.63
CA PHE A 6 -21.06 -9.29 -3.82
C PHE A 6 -21.60 -10.60 -4.41
N TRP A 7 -22.83 -11.00 -4.08
CA TRP A 7 -23.48 -12.20 -4.61
C TRP A 7 -23.90 -12.11 -6.09
N LYS A 8 -23.75 -10.94 -6.72
CA LYS A 8 -24.00 -10.71 -8.15
C LYS A 8 -22.72 -10.36 -8.92
N GLN A 9 -21.58 -10.27 -8.25
CA GLN A 9 -20.29 -10.02 -8.91
C GLN A 9 -19.81 -11.30 -9.60
N PRO A 10 -19.16 -11.21 -10.76
CA PRO A 10 -18.55 -12.37 -11.38
C PRO A 10 -17.41 -12.90 -10.49
N LEU A 11 -17.27 -14.22 -10.41
CA LEU A 11 -16.18 -14.86 -9.65
C LEU A 11 -14.79 -14.42 -10.13
N SER A 12 -14.64 -14.07 -11.41
CA SER A 12 -13.39 -13.56 -11.95
C SER A 12 -12.89 -12.29 -11.24
N LEU A 13 -13.78 -11.43 -10.72
CA LEU A 13 -13.38 -10.27 -9.93
C LEU A 13 -12.65 -10.70 -8.64
N TRP A 14 -13.13 -11.76 -7.99
CA TRP A 14 -12.46 -12.34 -6.83
C TRP A 14 -11.11 -12.93 -7.24
N ASP A 15 -11.09 -13.76 -8.27
CA ASP A 15 -9.90 -14.45 -8.72
C ASP A 15 -8.80 -13.48 -9.15
N ASP A 16 -9.14 -12.40 -9.86
CA ASP A 16 -8.22 -11.35 -10.26
C ASP A 16 -7.66 -10.60 -9.04
N MET A 17 -8.49 -10.27 -8.05
CA MET A 17 -8.03 -9.59 -6.82
C MET A 17 -7.07 -10.48 -6.02
N GLN A 18 -7.38 -11.78 -5.88
CA GLN A 18 -6.51 -12.68 -5.15
C GLN A 18 -5.23 -13.03 -5.92
N THR A 19 -5.30 -13.18 -7.24
CA THR A 19 -4.15 -13.54 -8.07
C THR A 19 -3.22 -12.36 -8.31
N VAL A 20 -3.77 -11.23 -8.79
CA VAL A 20 -2.96 -10.06 -9.14
C VAL A 20 -2.69 -9.19 -7.92
N GLY A 21 -3.61 -9.07 -6.98
CA GLY A 21 -3.43 -8.23 -5.79
C GLY A 21 -2.63 -8.91 -4.68
N LEU A 22 -3.06 -10.09 -4.24
CA LEU A 22 -2.47 -10.76 -3.08
C LEU A 22 -1.31 -11.71 -3.45
N ARG A 23 -1.55 -12.65 -4.36
CA ARG A 23 -0.57 -13.69 -4.70
C ARG A 23 0.70 -13.10 -5.31
N SER A 24 0.58 -12.09 -6.18
CA SER A 24 1.76 -11.40 -6.75
C SER A 24 2.64 -10.78 -5.65
N THR A 25 2.01 -10.15 -4.64
CA THR A 25 2.69 -9.55 -3.48
C THR A 25 3.46 -10.58 -2.68
N TYR A 26 2.84 -11.74 -2.40
CA TYR A 26 3.50 -12.86 -1.74
C TYR A 26 4.68 -13.39 -2.57
N VAL A 27 4.46 -13.65 -3.86
CA VAL A 27 5.49 -14.19 -4.76
C VAL A 27 6.69 -13.25 -4.84
N ALA A 28 6.47 -11.95 -5.05
CA ALA A 28 7.55 -10.98 -5.09
C ALA A 28 8.34 -10.94 -3.77
N SER A 29 7.63 -10.94 -2.63
CA SER A 29 8.25 -10.94 -1.29
C SER A 29 9.05 -12.22 -1.04
N ALA A 30 8.52 -13.39 -1.41
CA ALA A 30 9.14 -14.68 -1.22
C ALA A 30 10.45 -14.83 -2.01
N PHE A 31 10.53 -14.26 -3.21
CA PHE A 31 11.77 -14.26 -4.01
C PHE A 31 12.76 -13.15 -3.59
N ALA A 32 12.27 -12.01 -3.11
CA ALA A 32 13.13 -10.93 -2.64
C ALA A 32 13.77 -11.23 -1.26
N ALA A 33 13.03 -11.90 -0.37
CA ALA A 33 13.45 -12.13 1.00
C ALA A 33 14.81 -12.83 1.13
N PRO A 34 15.11 -13.96 0.44
CA PRO A 34 16.43 -14.60 0.54
C PRO A 34 17.60 -13.69 0.13
N ILE A 35 17.39 -12.80 -0.84
CA ILE A 35 18.40 -11.85 -1.31
C ILE A 35 18.68 -10.83 -0.20
N MET A 36 17.63 -10.25 0.39
CA MET A 36 17.73 -9.25 1.45
C MET A 36 18.26 -9.84 2.77
N ILE A 37 17.88 -11.08 3.11
CA ILE A 37 18.42 -11.82 4.27
C ILE A 37 19.94 -12.00 4.13
N ASN A 38 20.41 -12.41 2.95
CA ASN A 38 21.86 -12.57 2.71
C ASN A 38 22.62 -11.23 2.76
N GLN A 39 21.95 -10.11 2.49
CA GLN A 39 22.51 -8.77 2.61
C GLN A 39 22.46 -8.23 4.05
N ASN A 40 21.69 -8.89 4.94
CA ASN A 40 21.32 -8.40 6.27
C ASN A 40 20.74 -6.97 6.24
N ASP A 41 20.08 -6.63 5.12
CA ASP A 41 19.43 -5.35 4.90
C ASP A 41 18.41 -5.48 3.76
N GLY A 42 17.30 -4.77 3.89
CA GLY A 42 16.28 -4.70 2.84
C GLY A 42 15.06 -3.90 3.24
N LEU A 43 14.27 -3.54 2.24
CA LEU A 43 12.97 -2.91 2.41
C LEU A 43 11.96 -3.52 1.43
N ILE A 44 10.91 -4.12 1.97
CA ILE A 44 9.74 -4.58 1.23
C ILE A 44 8.59 -3.61 1.54
N VAL A 45 8.03 -2.98 0.49
CA VAL A 45 6.88 -2.09 0.60
C VAL A 45 5.70 -2.71 -0.14
N ASN A 46 4.72 -3.19 0.62
CA ASN A 46 3.49 -3.72 0.06
C ASN A 46 2.46 -2.59 -0.07
N ILE A 47 1.85 -2.44 -1.25
CA ILE A 47 0.86 -1.39 -1.49
C ILE A 47 -0.54 -1.88 -1.13
N SER A 48 -0.99 -1.46 0.05
CA SER A 48 -2.34 -1.71 0.54
C SER A 48 -3.22 -0.45 0.39
N TYR A 49 -4.38 -0.44 1.05
CA TYR A 49 -5.29 0.70 1.01
C TYR A 49 -6.28 0.66 2.18
N TYR A 50 -6.95 1.79 2.44
CA TYR A 50 -7.98 1.94 3.47
C TYR A 50 -9.10 0.90 3.40
N ALA A 51 -9.35 0.29 2.23
CA ALA A 51 -10.33 -0.79 2.05
C ALA A 51 -9.99 -2.06 2.85
N GLY A 52 -8.74 -2.23 3.30
CA GLY A 52 -8.35 -3.34 4.18
C GLY A 52 -8.88 -3.22 5.61
N ARG A 53 -9.35 -2.03 6.01
CA ARG A 53 -9.83 -1.75 7.38
C ARG A 53 -11.32 -1.40 7.46
N LYS A 54 -11.92 -1.00 6.35
CA LYS A 54 -13.36 -0.71 6.27
C LYS A 54 -13.95 -1.13 4.93
N HIS A 55 -15.26 -1.31 4.89
CA HIS A 55 -15.94 -1.57 3.63
C HIS A 55 -15.81 -0.36 2.70
N MET A 56 -15.17 -0.59 1.55
CA MET A 56 -15.02 0.41 0.50
C MET A 56 -14.90 -0.30 -0.85
N SER A 57 -15.52 0.26 -1.89
CA SER A 57 -15.60 -0.36 -3.21
C SER A 57 -16.38 -1.68 -3.18
N ASN A 58 -15.70 -2.82 -3.14
CA ASN A 58 -16.36 -4.14 -3.17
C ASN A 58 -15.65 -5.12 -2.21
N VAL A 59 -16.32 -6.23 -1.91
CA VAL A 59 -15.85 -7.25 -0.95
C VAL A 59 -14.50 -7.83 -1.35
N ALA A 60 -14.32 -8.21 -2.63
CA ALA A 60 -13.08 -8.82 -3.11
C ALA A 60 -11.87 -7.89 -2.93
N TYR A 61 -12.05 -6.61 -3.25
CA TYR A 61 -11.00 -5.60 -3.09
C TYR A 61 -10.64 -5.38 -1.61
N GLY A 62 -11.63 -5.21 -0.73
CA GLY A 62 -11.39 -5.04 0.69
C GLY A 62 -10.67 -6.22 1.33
N VAL A 63 -11.12 -7.46 1.03
CA VAL A 63 -10.48 -8.68 1.54
C VAL A 63 -9.06 -8.81 1.00
N CYS A 64 -8.81 -8.54 -0.28
CA CYS A 64 -7.46 -8.54 -0.84
C CYS A 64 -6.53 -7.57 -0.08
N LYS A 65 -6.98 -6.34 0.20
CA LYS A 65 -6.15 -5.35 0.91
C LYS A 65 -5.96 -5.69 2.39
N ALA A 66 -6.97 -6.25 3.05
CA ALA A 66 -6.82 -6.78 4.42
C ALA A 66 -5.81 -7.95 4.45
N ALA A 67 -5.84 -8.83 3.45
CA ALA A 67 -4.89 -9.93 3.33
C ALA A 67 -3.46 -9.46 3.05
N VAL A 68 -3.27 -8.39 2.26
CA VAL A 68 -1.95 -7.76 2.06
C VAL A 68 -1.39 -7.17 3.36
N ASP A 69 -2.23 -6.57 4.19
CA ASP A 69 -1.81 -6.09 5.51
C ASP A 69 -1.39 -7.23 6.43
N ARG A 70 -2.17 -8.32 6.44
CA ARG A 70 -1.84 -9.51 7.23
C ARG A 70 -0.54 -10.14 6.74
N LEU A 71 -0.39 -10.30 5.43
CA LEU A 71 0.83 -10.79 4.79
C LEU A 71 2.04 -9.95 5.21
N THR A 72 1.90 -8.62 5.20
CA THR A 72 2.95 -7.70 5.63
C THR A 72 3.33 -7.93 7.09
N ALA A 73 2.35 -8.03 7.99
CA ALA A 73 2.62 -8.22 9.42
C ALA A 73 3.32 -9.56 9.70
N ASP A 74 2.86 -10.65 9.06
CA ASP A 74 3.43 -11.98 9.27
C ASP A 74 4.84 -12.09 8.66
N THR A 75 5.04 -11.59 7.43
CA THR A 75 6.38 -11.58 6.82
C THR A 75 7.35 -10.63 7.53
N ALA A 76 6.88 -9.49 8.06
CA ALA A 76 7.69 -8.62 8.91
C ALA A 76 8.16 -9.33 10.17
N PHE A 77 7.29 -10.14 10.79
CA PHE A 77 7.64 -10.91 11.98
C PHE A 77 8.75 -11.92 11.69
N GLU A 78 8.62 -12.69 10.61
CA GLU A 78 9.64 -13.68 10.21
C GLU A 78 10.97 -13.03 9.78
N LEU A 79 10.91 -11.84 9.19
CA LEU A 79 12.07 -11.15 8.64
C LEU A 79 12.76 -10.17 9.60
N LYS A 80 12.16 -9.90 10.76
CA LYS A 80 12.63 -8.90 11.73
C LYS A 80 14.08 -9.13 12.15
N ASP A 81 14.43 -10.36 12.50
CA ASP A 81 15.76 -10.69 13.00
C ASP A 81 16.82 -10.83 11.88
N HIS A 82 16.41 -10.61 10.62
CA HIS A 82 17.27 -10.66 9.44
C HIS A 82 17.61 -9.27 8.86
N GLY A 83 17.33 -8.20 9.60
CA GLY A 83 17.60 -6.82 9.16
C GLY A 83 16.68 -6.30 8.04
N VAL A 84 15.69 -7.09 7.62
CA VAL A 84 14.79 -6.71 6.53
C VAL A 84 13.56 -6.02 7.10
N THR A 85 13.27 -4.83 6.56
CA THR A 85 12.10 -4.04 6.94
C THR A 85 10.95 -4.35 6.01
N VAL A 86 9.76 -4.65 6.55
CA VAL A 86 8.56 -4.89 5.75
C VAL A 86 7.43 -3.99 6.22
N ILE A 87 6.83 -3.21 5.33
CA ILE A 87 5.75 -2.28 5.67
C ILE A 87 4.58 -2.35 4.69
N SER A 88 3.39 -2.00 5.18
CA SER A 88 2.20 -1.81 4.36
C SER A 88 2.01 -0.31 4.15
N LEU A 89 2.13 0.16 2.91
CA LEU A 89 1.96 1.57 2.58
C LEU A 89 0.54 1.81 2.08
N TYR A 90 -0.11 2.83 2.64
CA TYR A 90 -1.43 3.30 2.27
C TYR A 90 -1.29 4.62 1.50
N PRO A 91 -1.38 4.59 0.17
CA PRO A 91 -1.64 5.78 -0.62
C PRO A 91 -3.00 6.40 -0.31
N GLY A 92 -3.16 7.68 -0.62
CA GLY A 92 -4.46 8.32 -0.86
C GLY A 92 -5.02 7.96 -2.24
N LEU A 93 -5.89 8.82 -2.79
CA LEU A 93 -6.37 8.64 -4.16
C LEU A 93 -5.25 8.99 -5.15
N VAL A 94 -4.62 7.97 -5.74
CA VAL A 94 -3.52 8.18 -6.68
C VAL A 94 -4.05 8.51 -8.08
N ARG A 95 -3.55 9.60 -8.68
CA ARG A 95 -3.82 10.08 -10.04
C ARG A 95 -3.20 9.18 -11.12
N THR A 96 -3.51 7.89 -11.09
CA THR A 96 -3.15 6.92 -12.15
C THR A 96 -3.92 7.22 -13.43
N GLU A 97 -3.47 6.68 -14.56
CA GLU A 97 -4.12 6.86 -15.86
C GLU A 97 -5.59 6.42 -15.82
N SER A 98 -5.90 5.36 -15.06
CA SER A 98 -7.27 4.87 -14.90
C SER A 98 -8.15 5.83 -14.10
N VAL A 99 -7.63 6.39 -13.00
CA VAL A 99 -8.32 7.42 -12.21
C VAL A 99 -8.51 8.70 -13.01
N MET A 100 -7.48 9.15 -13.73
CA MET A 100 -7.53 10.38 -14.51
C MET A 100 -8.48 10.28 -15.72
N ARG A 101 -8.63 9.10 -16.33
CA ARG A 101 -9.68 8.85 -17.34
C ARG A 101 -11.10 9.00 -16.80
N ASN A 102 -11.29 8.79 -15.50
CA ASN A 102 -12.58 8.86 -14.81
C ASN A 102 -12.60 9.98 -13.76
N LYS A 103 -11.84 11.08 -13.99
CA LYS A 103 -11.63 12.15 -13.00
C LYS A 103 -12.92 12.74 -12.43
N ASP A 104 -13.99 12.79 -13.23
CA ASP A 104 -15.27 13.38 -12.84
C ASP A 104 -16.03 12.52 -11.82
N CYS A 105 -15.60 11.26 -11.62
CA CYS A 105 -16.14 10.36 -10.59
C CYS A 105 -15.42 10.49 -9.24
N PHE A 106 -14.38 11.32 -9.12
CA PHE A 106 -13.53 11.38 -7.93
C PHE A 106 -13.27 12.81 -7.47
N ASP A 107 -13.22 12.99 -6.14
CA ASP A 107 -12.67 14.21 -5.57
C ASP A 107 -11.13 14.15 -5.61
N LEU A 108 -10.53 14.99 -6.46
CA LEU A 108 -9.08 15.07 -6.64
C LEU A 108 -8.41 16.08 -5.70
N SER A 109 -9.15 16.77 -4.82
CA SER A 109 -8.62 17.84 -3.96
C SER A 109 -7.50 17.37 -3.03
N ASN A 110 -7.59 16.14 -2.52
CA ASN A 110 -6.57 15.47 -1.69
C ASN A 110 -5.91 14.28 -2.40
N SER A 111 -5.90 14.29 -3.75
CA SER A 111 -5.27 13.22 -4.52
C SER A 111 -3.74 13.30 -4.49
N GLU A 112 -3.08 12.21 -4.84
CA GLU A 112 -1.62 12.06 -4.84
C GLU A 112 -1.11 11.66 -6.23
N SER A 113 0.11 12.05 -6.62
CA SER A 113 0.72 11.53 -7.85
C SER A 113 1.34 10.14 -7.62
N PRO A 114 1.51 9.32 -8.68
CA PRO A 114 2.34 8.12 -8.58
C PRO A 114 3.77 8.41 -8.08
N GLN A 115 4.34 9.56 -8.48
CA GLN A 115 5.67 9.99 -8.07
C GLN A 115 5.74 10.32 -6.58
N PHE A 116 4.66 10.82 -5.97
CA PHE A 116 4.59 11.04 -4.52
C PHE A 116 4.78 9.73 -3.75
N ILE A 117 4.12 8.65 -4.19
CA ILE A 117 4.31 7.32 -3.60
C ILE A 117 5.74 6.83 -3.80
N GLY A 118 6.31 7.05 -4.98
CA GLY A 118 7.73 6.76 -5.24
C GLY A 118 8.67 7.51 -4.30
N ARG A 119 8.38 8.79 -3.99
CA ARG A 119 9.14 9.58 -3.00
C ARG A 119 9.02 9.01 -1.58
N CYS A 120 7.84 8.52 -1.19
CA CYS A 120 7.67 7.81 0.10
C CYS A 120 8.60 6.59 0.18
N VAL A 121 8.61 5.75 -0.86
CA VAL A 121 9.46 4.55 -0.90
C VAL A 121 10.95 4.92 -0.89
N ALA A 122 11.35 5.92 -1.67
CA ALA A 122 12.73 6.39 -1.72
C ALA A 122 13.19 6.96 -0.36
N ALA A 123 12.35 7.74 0.31
CA ALA A 123 12.64 8.30 1.62
C ALA A 123 12.79 7.20 2.69
N LEU A 124 11.89 6.21 2.69
CA LEU A 124 12.00 5.06 3.58
C LEU A 124 13.26 4.24 3.29
N ALA A 125 13.61 4.01 2.02
CA ALA A 125 14.81 3.27 1.64
C ALA A 125 16.11 3.98 2.08
N GLY A 126 16.12 5.32 2.07
CA GLY A 126 17.24 6.13 2.54
C GLY A 126 17.34 6.28 4.06
N ASP A 127 16.30 5.91 4.82
CA ASP A 127 16.29 6.02 6.28
C ASP A 127 17.01 4.83 6.93
N SER A 128 18.13 5.10 7.62
CA SER A 128 18.88 4.09 8.37
C SER A 128 18.10 3.52 9.56
N ASN A 129 17.07 4.22 10.03
CA ASN A 129 16.22 3.80 11.14
C ASN A 129 14.88 3.19 10.68
N ARG A 130 14.70 2.94 9.37
CA ARG A 130 13.45 2.39 8.79
C ARG A 130 13.01 1.08 9.44
N HIS A 131 13.94 0.29 9.98
CA HIS A 131 13.62 -0.99 10.61
C HIS A 131 12.68 -0.84 11.82
N SER A 132 12.68 0.33 12.46
CA SER A 132 11.70 0.67 13.52
C SER A 132 10.24 0.70 13.02
N GLU A 133 10.01 0.76 11.71
CA GLU A 133 8.69 0.74 11.08
C GLU A 133 8.23 -0.66 10.66
N THR A 134 9.07 -1.69 10.78
CA THR A 134 8.73 -3.04 10.32
C THR A 134 7.44 -3.55 10.95
N GLY A 135 6.57 -4.15 10.13
CA GLY A 135 5.25 -4.66 10.50
C GLY A 135 4.13 -3.61 10.59
N LYS A 136 4.43 -2.32 10.36
CA LYS A 136 3.43 -1.25 10.48
C LYS A 136 2.71 -0.95 9.17
N ILE A 137 1.53 -0.36 9.32
CA ILE A 137 0.83 0.37 8.27
C ILE A 137 1.25 1.84 8.33
N LEU A 138 1.83 2.32 7.24
CA LEU A 138 2.22 3.71 7.05
C LEU A 138 1.30 4.39 6.04
N ILE A 139 0.90 5.63 6.31
CA ILE A 139 0.11 6.43 5.37
C ILE A 139 1.06 7.34 4.59
N ALA A 140 0.94 7.38 3.27
CA ALA A 140 1.86 8.12 2.39
C ALA A 140 1.97 9.60 2.78
N ALA A 141 0.84 10.26 3.07
CA ALA A 141 0.80 11.63 3.58
C ALA A 141 1.62 11.82 4.88
N GLU A 142 1.61 10.86 5.79
CA GLU A 142 2.36 10.93 7.06
C GLU A 142 3.85 10.63 6.86
N VAL A 143 4.18 9.71 5.94
CA VAL A 143 5.57 9.48 5.52
C VAL A 143 6.13 10.77 4.94
N ALA A 144 5.40 11.44 4.05
CA ALA A 144 5.80 12.71 3.47
C ALA A 144 6.00 13.82 4.51
N GLN A 145 5.12 13.90 5.52
CA GLN A 145 5.29 14.81 6.65
C GLN A 145 6.52 14.47 7.49
N LYS A 146 6.73 13.18 7.80
CA LYS A 146 7.89 12.70 8.58
C LYS A 146 9.22 13.03 7.91
N TYR A 147 9.31 12.87 6.59
CA TYR A 147 10.55 13.09 5.82
C TYR A 147 10.62 14.47 5.14
N GLY A 148 9.62 15.34 5.33
CA GLY A 148 9.64 16.73 4.90
C GLY A 148 9.60 16.94 3.38
N PHE A 149 8.80 16.17 2.64
CA PHE A 149 8.61 16.38 1.19
C PHE A 149 7.14 16.52 0.78
N THR A 150 6.93 17.18 -0.36
CA THR A 150 5.61 17.39 -0.97
C THR A 150 5.43 16.57 -2.24
N ASP A 151 4.20 16.56 -2.77
CA ASP A 151 3.89 16.02 -4.10
C ASP A 151 4.54 16.90 -5.21
N ILE A 152 4.50 16.42 -6.46
CA ILE A 152 5.12 17.06 -7.63
C ILE A 152 4.52 18.43 -7.97
N ASP A 153 3.30 18.70 -7.52
CA ASP A 153 2.61 19.99 -7.67
C ASP A 153 2.80 20.91 -6.44
N GLY A 154 3.67 20.53 -5.51
CA GLY A 154 3.96 21.27 -4.29
C GLY A 154 2.94 21.09 -3.17
N LYS A 155 1.85 20.33 -3.39
CA LYS A 155 0.86 20.08 -2.35
C LYS A 155 1.38 19.11 -1.28
N GLN A 156 0.88 19.29 -0.06
CA GLN A 156 1.01 18.31 1.02
C GLN A 156 -0.33 17.58 1.18
N PRO A 157 -0.44 16.33 0.71
CA PRO A 157 -1.62 15.50 0.97
C PRO A 157 -1.87 15.38 2.48
N LYS A 158 -3.14 15.41 2.87
CA LYS A 158 -3.58 15.23 4.26
C LYS A 158 -3.73 13.75 4.57
N SER A 159 -3.28 13.35 5.76
CA SER A 159 -3.53 11.99 6.25
C SER A 159 -5.02 11.74 6.41
N LEU A 160 -5.49 10.59 5.91
CA LEU A 160 -6.85 10.12 6.11
C LEU A 160 -6.92 9.05 7.21
N ARG A 161 -5.95 9.01 8.13
CA ARG A 161 -5.88 8.02 9.22
C ARG A 161 -7.16 7.93 10.02
N GLU A 162 -7.78 9.08 10.30
CA GLU A 162 -9.04 9.19 11.04
C GLU A 162 -10.21 8.45 10.37
N GLN A 163 -10.08 8.09 9.09
CA GLN A 163 -11.11 7.34 8.37
C GLN A 163 -10.95 5.83 8.44
N LEU A 164 -9.99 5.29 9.20
CA LEU A 164 -9.75 3.85 9.34
C LEU A 164 -10.72 3.16 10.32
N TRP A 165 -11.47 3.93 11.11
CA TRP A 165 -12.40 3.47 12.15
C TRP A 165 -13.76 4.14 12.01
#